data_AF-A0A2M7NRP1-F1
#
_entry.id   AF-A0A2M7NRP1-F1
#
_cell.length_a   1.000
_cell.length_b   1.000
_cell.length_c   1.000
_cell.angle_alpha   90.00
_cell.angle_beta   90.00
_cell.angle_gamma   90.00
#
_symmetry.space_group_name_H-M   'P 1'
#
loop_
_entity.id
_entity.type
_entity.pdbx_description
1 polymer ?
#
loop_
_entity_poly.entity_id
_entity_poly.type
_entity_poly.pdbx_seq_one_letter_code
_entity_poly.pdbx_strand_id
1 'polypeptide(L)'
;MKKILETLQIDTHKGTILFHSIEEEGTKYYEIVDHSGDETQPKKATKISVETFQSLVKAMGDFQTHFQKSADEEIATMTAADKQTLQEFYESGATLQQLATQFHYSEAAIEIVLRKNGTAIREGNLPKALIKKGGSLRRRKR
;
A
#
# COMPACT_ATOMS: atom_id res chain seq x y z
N MET A 1 20.83 23.41 18.03
CA MET A 1 21.02 21.94 18.01
C MET A 1 19.71 21.31 17.55
N LYS A 2 19.79 20.41 16.56
CA LYS A 2 18.64 19.67 16.04
C LYS A 2 18.27 18.54 17.01
N LYS A 3 17.01 18.46 17.43
CA LYS A 3 16.49 17.37 18.28
C LYS A 3 15.35 16.67 17.56
N ILE A 4 15.50 15.37 17.31
CA ILE A 4 14.39 14.52 16.83
C ILE A 4 13.53 14.16 18.04
N LEU A 5 12.23 14.44 17.95
CA LEU A 5 11.23 14.16 18.98
C LEU A 5 10.56 12.80 18.74
N GLU A 6 10.17 12.54 17.49
CA GLU A 6 9.42 11.34 17.10
C GLU A 6 9.76 10.95 15.66
N THR A 7 9.61 9.67 15.33
CA THR A 7 9.79 9.15 13.97
C THR A 7 8.65 8.20 13.63
N LEU A 8 7.96 8.49 12.52
CA LEU A 8 7.04 7.57 11.88
C LEU A 8 7.72 6.95 10.65
N GLN A 9 7.65 5.63 10.53
CA GLN A 9 8.20 4.88 9.41
C GLN A 9 7.07 4.29 8.56
N ILE A 10 7.17 4.47 7.24
CA ILE A 10 6.27 3.87 6.26
C ILE A 10 7.09 3.02 5.31
N ASP A 11 6.86 1.71 5.34
CA ASP A 11 7.49 0.78 4.41
C ASP A 11 6.65 0.65 3.15
N THR A 12 7.32 0.76 2.00
CA THR A 12 6.73 0.62 0.68
C THR A 12 7.46 -0.48 -0.08
N HIS A 13 6.86 -0.96 -1.17
CA HIS A 13 7.52 -1.90 -2.07
C HIS A 13 8.82 -1.36 -2.72
N LYS A 14 9.06 -0.04 -2.67
CA LYS A 14 10.26 0.61 -3.24
C LYS A 14 11.27 1.05 -2.19
N GLY A 15 11.01 0.79 -0.90
CA GLY A 15 11.84 1.24 0.21
C GLY A 15 11.03 1.94 1.28
N THR A 16 11.71 2.68 2.14
CA THR A 16 11.11 3.23 3.37
C THR A 16 11.03 4.76 3.31
N ILE A 17 9.96 5.34 3.85
CA ILE A 17 9.82 6.78 4.04
C ILE A 17 9.78 7.06 5.54
N LEU A 18 10.60 8.00 6.01
CA LEU A 18 10.63 8.41 7.40
C LEU A 18 10.06 9.83 7.54
N PHE A 19 9.21 10.02 8.55
CA PHE A 19 8.71 11.32 8.98
C PHE A 19 9.27 11.61 10.37
N HIS A 20 10.18 12.58 10.47
CA HIS A 20 10.75 13.01 11.74
C HIS A 20 10.02 14.25 12.24
N SER A 21 9.50 14.22 13.46
CA SER A 21 9.14 15.43 14.19
C SER A 21 10.40 16.00 14.84
N ILE A 22 10.73 17.25 14.56
CA ILE A 22 12.00 17.85 14.97
C ILE A 22 11.76 19.21 15.64
N GLU A 23 12.60 19.51 16.61
CA GLU A 23 12.71 20.83 17.23
C GLU A 23 14.12 21.40 17.00
N GLU A 24 14.18 22.63 16.49
CA GLU A 24 15.42 23.39 16.28
C GLU A 24 15.16 24.82 16.73
N GLU A 25 15.99 25.32 17.65
CA GLU A 25 15.90 26.70 18.15
C GLU A 25 14.50 27.05 18.70
N GLY A 26 13.83 26.07 19.34
CA GLY A 26 12.47 26.23 19.88
C GLY A 26 11.35 26.17 18.84
N THR A 27 11.69 26.02 17.56
CA THR A 27 10.71 25.90 16.46
C THR A 27 10.54 24.45 16.06
N LYS A 28 9.29 24.00 15.97
CA LYS A 28 8.93 22.64 15.55
C LYS A 28 8.66 22.57 14.05
N TYR A 29 9.08 21.48 13.43
CA TYR A 29 8.82 21.16 12.03
C TYR A 29 8.87 19.66 11.81
N TYR A 30 8.45 19.23 10.62
CA TYR A 30 8.60 17.85 10.19
C TYR A 30 9.63 17.76 9.07
N GLU A 31 10.38 16.67 9.04
CA GLU A 31 11.30 16.35 7.97
C GLU A 31 10.93 15.00 7.38
N ILE A 32 10.68 14.99 6.08
CA ILE A 32 10.36 13.78 5.31
C ILE A 32 11.65 13.32 4.64
N VAL A 33 12.09 12.11 4.98
CA VAL A 33 13.31 11.51 4.45
C VAL A 33 12.94 10.29 3.63
N ASP A 34 13.11 10.42 2.32
CA ASP A 34 12.86 9.34 1.38
C ASP A 34 14.09 8.41 1.32
N HIS A 35 13.89 7.15 1.70
CA HIS A 35 14.87 6.06 1.52
C HIS A 35 14.45 5.13 0.38
N SER A 36 13.48 5.50 -0.45
CA SER A 36 13.14 4.77 -1.66
C SER A 36 14.13 5.10 -2.79
N GLY A 37 14.65 4.07 -3.45
CA GLY A 37 15.61 4.22 -4.55
C GLY A 37 17.02 3.71 -4.26
N ASP A 38 17.93 4.00 -5.20
CA ASP A 38 19.30 3.50 -5.26
C ASP A 38 20.18 4.14 -4.14
N GLU A 39 20.89 3.32 -3.35
CA GLU A 39 21.73 3.75 -2.20
C GLU A 39 22.83 4.75 -2.60
N THR A 40 23.08 4.89 -3.90
CA THR A 40 24.09 5.77 -4.47
C THR A 40 23.67 7.24 -4.55
N GLN A 41 22.38 7.58 -4.39
CA GLN A 41 21.93 8.97 -4.40
C GLN A 41 21.84 9.58 -2.99
N PRO A 42 22.18 10.87 -2.81
CA PRO A 42 22.03 11.54 -1.53
C PRO A 42 20.54 11.58 -1.16
N LYS A 43 20.21 10.99 0.00
CA LYS A 43 18.86 10.99 0.57
C LYS A 43 18.36 12.42 0.69
N LYS A 44 17.24 12.73 0.02
CA LYS A 44 16.62 14.05 0.10
C LYS A 44 15.75 14.12 1.35
N ALA A 45 16.06 15.08 2.20
CA ALA A 45 15.25 15.44 3.35
C ALA A 45 14.49 16.73 3.03
N THR A 46 13.16 16.69 3.11
CA THR A 46 12.31 17.86 2.88
C THR A 46 11.78 18.34 4.22
N LYS A 47 12.16 19.56 4.62
CA LYS A 47 11.66 20.24 5.82
C LYS A 47 10.34 20.94 5.50
N ILE A 48 9.30 20.64 6.28
CA ILE A 48 7.96 21.23 6.14
C ILE A 48 7.48 21.80 7.47
N SER A 49 6.67 22.85 7.42
CA SER A 49 6.08 23.42 8.63
C SER A 49 5.06 22.46 9.25
N VAL A 50 4.74 22.69 10.54
CA VAL A 50 3.68 21.96 11.23
C VAL A 50 2.33 22.12 10.52
N GLU A 51 2.02 23.32 10.03
CA GLU A 51 0.77 23.62 9.31
C GLU A 51 0.66 22.85 7.99
N THR A 52 1.77 22.77 7.22
CA THR A 52 1.81 21.99 5.98
C THR A 52 1.63 20.50 6.28
N PHE A 53 2.28 19.98 7.33
CA PHE A 53 2.11 18.59 7.74
C PHE A 53 0.67 18.29 8.18
N GLN A 54 0.06 19.15 9.00
CA GLN A 54 -1.35 18.98 9.40
C GLN A 54 -2.30 19.01 8.20
N SER A 55 -2.04 19.88 7.22
CA SER A 55 -2.83 19.94 5.98
C SER A 55 -2.68 18.66 5.16
N LEU A 56 -1.47 18.10 5.07
CA LEU A 56 -1.23 16.81 4.42
C LEU A 56 -1.96 15.67 5.13
N VAL A 57 -1.83 15.57 6.46
CA VAL A 57 -2.51 14.53 7.25
C VAL A 57 -4.03 14.61 7.08
N LYS A 58 -4.58 15.82 7.09
CA LYS A 58 -6.01 16.04 6.82
C LYS A 58 -6.39 15.58 5.42
N ALA A 59 -5.65 15.99 4.39
CA ALA A 59 -5.92 15.59 3.01
C ALA A 59 -5.85 14.06 2.83
N MET A 60 -4.93 13.37 3.49
CA MET A 60 -4.88 11.90 3.49
C MET A 60 -6.10 11.27 4.18
N GLY A 61 -6.55 11.83 5.31
CA GLY A 61 -7.75 11.37 6.01
C GLY A 61 -9.03 11.59 5.18
N ASP A 62 -9.15 12.75 4.54
CA ASP A 62 -10.26 13.06 3.63
C ASP A 62 -10.26 12.09 2.43
N PHE A 63 -9.08 11.84 1.84
CA PHE A 63 -8.91 10.89 0.75
C PHE A 63 -9.32 9.47 1.17
N GLN A 64 -8.87 9.00 2.33
CA GLN A 64 -9.23 7.68 2.86
C GLN A 64 -10.74 7.57 3.09
N THR A 65 -11.37 8.63 3.60
CA THR A 65 -12.82 8.67 3.84
C THR A 65 -13.59 8.58 2.53
N HIS A 66 -13.18 9.33 1.51
CA HIS A 66 -13.80 9.28 0.19
C HIS A 66 -13.64 7.92 -0.47
N PHE A 67 -12.44 7.33 -0.38
CA PHE A 67 -12.19 5.98 -0.90
C PHE A 67 -13.08 4.94 -0.21
N GLN A 68 -13.16 4.97 1.12
CA GLN A 68 -14.00 4.04 1.88
C GLN A 68 -15.48 4.21 1.56
N LYS A 69 -15.95 5.46 1.43
CA LYS A 69 -17.35 5.74 1.07
C LYS A 69 -17.71 5.16 -0.30
N SER A 70 -16.85 5.33 -1.30
CA SER A 70 -17.07 4.74 -2.64
C SER A 70 -17.17 3.22 -2.57
N ALA A 71 -16.28 2.57 -1.81
CA ALA A 71 -16.33 1.13 -1.63
C ALA A 71 -17.58 0.68 -0.87
N ASP A 72 -17.99 1.40 0.18
CA ASP A 72 -19.20 1.08 0.95
C ASP A 72 -20.47 1.22 0.11
N GLU A 73 -20.54 2.21 -0.80
CA GLU A 73 -21.64 2.37 -1.76
C GLU A 73 -21.71 1.19 -2.74
N GLU A 74 -20.56 0.74 -3.30
CA GLU A 74 -20.52 -0.47 -4.12
C GLU A 74 -20.97 -1.71 -3.33
N ILE A 75 -20.48 -1.89 -2.10
CA ILE A 75 -20.82 -3.03 -1.23
C ILE A 75 -22.31 -3.03 -0.85
N ALA A 76 -22.93 -1.86 -0.73
CA ALA A 76 -24.36 -1.73 -0.47
C ALA A 76 -25.21 -2.28 -1.64
N THR A 77 -24.68 -2.23 -2.86
CA THR A 77 -25.35 -2.81 -4.05
C THR A 77 -25.12 -4.32 -4.21
N MET A 78 -24.14 -4.90 -3.49
CA MET A 78 -23.87 -6.34 -3.53
C MET A 78 -24.95 -7.14 -2.80
N THR A 79 -25.54 -8.10 -3.49
CA THR A 79 -26.51 -9.02 -2.87
C THR A 79 -25.81 -10.01 -1.94
N ALA A 80 -26.58 -10.65 -1.05
CA ALA A 80 -26.04 -11.72 -0.21
C ALA A 80 -25.52 -12.91 -1.04
N ALA A 81 -26.18 -13.20 -2.17
CA ALA A 81 -25.74 -14.23 -3.10
C ALA A 81 -24.39 -13.87 -3.74
N ASP A 82 -24.19 -12.61 -4.15
CA ASP A 82 -22.91 -12.16 -4.70
C ASP A 82 -21.78 -12.31 -3.67
N LYS A 83 -22.04 -11.91 -2.41
CA LYS A 83 -21.04 -12.00 -1.33
C LYS A 83 -20.62 -13.43 -1.04
N GLN A 84 -21.57 -14.37 -1.04
CA GLN A 84 -21.27 -15.79 -0.85
C GLN A 84 -20.49 -16.34 -2.05
N THR A 85 -20.94 -16.03 -3.27
CA THR A 85 -20.32 -16.51 -4.50
C THR A 85 -18.89 -15.98 -4.65
N LEU A 86 -18.64 -14.70 -4.31
CA LEU A 86 -17.31 -14.09 -4.26
C LEU A 86 -16.36 -14.87 -3.35
N GLN A 87 -16.83 -15.24 -2.15
CA GLN A 87 -16.04 -16.01 -1.19
C GLN A 87 -15.69 -17.40 -1.75
N GLU A 88 -16.67 -18.12 -2.28
CA GLU A 88 -16.46 -19.46 -2.87
C GLU A 88 -15.44 -19.41 -4.02
N PHE A 89 -15.55 -18.45 -4.94
CA PHE A 89 -14.58 -18.28 -6.02
C PHE A 89 -13.18 -17.92 -5.49
N TYR A 90 -13.08 -17.02 -4.51
CA TYR A 90 -11.80 -16.66 -3.91
C TYR A 90 -11.11 -17.86 -3.25
N GLU A 91 -11.86 -18.64 -2.47
CA GLU A 91 -11.38 -19.85 -1.81
C GLU A 91 -10.91 -20.90 -2.83
N SER A 92 -11.62 -21.01 -3.97
CA SER A 92 -11.23 -21.87 -5.10
C SER A 92 -9.93 -21.44 -5.82
N GLY A 93 -9.44 -20.22 -5.55
CA GLY A 93 -8.18 -19.70 -6.06
C GLY A 93 -8.30 -18.54 -7.05
N ALA A 94 -9.48 -17.97 -7.24
CA ALA A 94 -9.63 -16.75 -8.02
C ALA A 94 -8.87 -15.58 -7.38
N THR A 95 -8.26 -14.73 -8.22
CA THR A 95 -7.61 -13.49 -7.74
C THR A 95 -8.63 -12.38 -7.56
N LEU A 96 -8.31 -11.36 -6.74
CA LEU A 96 -9.17 -10.18 -6.58
C LEU A 96 -9.49 -9.52 -7.93
N GLN A 97 -8.50 -9.44 -8.83
CA GLN A 97 -8.67 -8.90 -10.18
C GLN A 97 -9.68 -9.71 -11.03
N GLN A 98 -9.64 -11.04 -10.93
CA GLN A 98 -10.60 -11.91 -11.63
C GLN A 98 -12.01 -11.70 -11.09
N LEU A 99 -12.16 -11.62 -9.77
CA LEU A 99 -13.45 -11.34 -9.12
C LEU A 99 -13.98 -9.96 -9.50
N ALA A 100 -13.12 -8.94 -9.51
CA ALA A 100 -13.49 -7.57 -9.92
C ALA A 100 -14.01 -7.52 -11.34
N THR A 101 -13.34 -8.23 -12.25
CA THR A 101 -13.77 -8.31 -13.65
C THR A 101 -15.09 -9.06 -13.80
N GLN A 102 -15.28 -10.15 -13.05
CA GLN A 102 -16.46 -11.01 -13.16
C GLN A 102 -17.72 -10.40 -12.53
N PHE A 103 -17.59 -9.72 -11.38
CA PHE A 103 -18.71 -9.19 -10.63
C PHE A 103 -18.91 -7.68 -10.83
N HIS A 104 -18.08 -7.03 -11.64
CA HIS A 104 -18.14 -5.59 -11.93
C HIS A 104 -18.05 -4.69 -10.68
N TYR A 105 -17.29 -5.13 -9.68
CA TYR A 105 -16.97 -4.36 -8.48
C TYR A 105 -15.48 -4.02 -8.44
N SER A 106 -15.12 -2.98 -7.70
CA SER A 106 -13.71 -2.67 -7.45
C SER A 106 -13.03 -3.78 -6.64
N GLU A 107 -11.74 -3.99 -6.86
CA GLU A 107 -10.94 -4.92 -6.05
C GLU A 107 -10.99 -4.57 -4.56
N ALA A 108 -11.06 -3.27 -4.24
CA ALA A 108 -11.18 -2.76 -2.88
C ALA A 108 -12.51 -3.17 -2.21
N ALA A 109 -13.63 -3.02 -2.91
CA ALA A 109 -14.94 -3.45 -2.40
C ALA A 109 -14.96 -4.96 -2.12
N ILE A 110 -14.40 -5.76 -3.02
CA ILE A 110 -14.30 -7.22 -2.87
C ILE A 110 -13.39 -7.59 -1.71
N GLU A 111 -12.24 -6.94 -1.58
CA GLU A 111 -11.31 -7.17 -0.48
C GLU A 111 -11.97 -6.89 0.88
N ILE A 112 -12.71 -5.77 1.00
CA ILE A 112 -13.43 -5.41 2.22
C ILE A 112 -14.48 -6.48 2.57
N VAL A 113 -15.23 -6.98 1.58
CA VAL A 113 -16.23 -8.04 1.81
C VAL A 113 -15.57 -9.33 2.27
N LEU A 114 -14.52 -9.78 1.59
CA LEU A 114 -13.78 -10.99 1.95
C LEU A 114 -13.21 -10.89 3.37
N ARG A 115 -12.61 -9.75 3.73
CA ARG A 115 -12.11 -9.51 5.10
C ARG A 115 -13.23 -9.50 6.14
N LYS A 116 -14.37 -8.85 5.85
CA LYS A 116 -15.55 -8.84 6.74
C LYS A 116 -16.11 -10.26 6.95
N ASN A 117 -15.98 -11.15 5.97
CA ASN A 117 -16.36 -12.55 6.06
C ASN A 117 -15.27 -13.45 6.69
N GLY A 118 -14.17 -12.88 7.21
CA GLY A 118 -13.09 -13.63 7.84
C GLY A 118 -12.12 -14.31 6.87
N THR A 119 -12.20 -14.01 5.57
CA THR A 119 -11.29 -14.55 4.57
C THR A 119 -9.96 -13.78 4.59
N ALA A 120 -8.85 -14.49 4.81
CA ALA A 120 -7.52 -13.90 4.75
C ALA A 120 -7.12 -13.61 3.30
N ILE A 121 -6.74 -12.37 3.02
CA ILE A 121 -6.32 -11.94 1.70
C ILE A 121 -4.91 -12.44 1.43
N ARG A 122 -4.75 -13.24 0.38
CA ARG A 122 -3.46 -13.65 -0.15
C ARG A 122 -2.77 -12.42 -0.73
N GLU A 123 -1.79 -11.88 -0.01
CA GLU A 123 -0.94 -10.81 -0.54
C GLU A 123 -0.34 -11.27 -1.88
N GLY A 124 -0.48 -10.41 -2.89
CA GLY A 124 -0.13 -10.70 -4.28
C GLY A 124 1.37 -10.91 -4.48
N ASN A 125 1.89 -12.06 -4.07
CA ASN A 125 3.05 -12.63 -4.72
C ASN A 125 2.56 -13.14 -6.06
N LEU A 126 2.84 -12.36 -7.12
CA LEU A 126 2.78 -12.79 -8.51
C LEU A 126 3.13 -14.28 -8.63
N PRO A 127 2.38 -15.08 -9.42
CA PRO A 127 2.72 -16.48 -9.58
C PRO A 127 4.17 -16.61 -10.04
N LYS A 128 4.98 -17.33 -9.26
CA LYS A 128 6.40 -17.66 -9.52
C LYS A 128 6.62 -18.40 -10.86
N ALA A 129 5.58 -18.58 -11.68
CA ALA A 129 5.61 -19.19 -13.00
C ALA A 129 6.38 -18.35 -14.05
N LEU A 130 6.71 -17.08 -13.78
CA LEU A 130 7.62 -16.29 -14.63
C LEU A 130 9.10 -16.35 -14.22
N ILE A 131 9.43 -17.01 -13.11
CA ILE A 131 10.83 -17.28 -12.74
C ILE A 131 11.23 -18.59 -13.44
N LYS A 132 11.50 -18.52 -14.74
CA LYS A 132 12.24 -19.58 -15.43
C LYS A 132 13.63 -19.71 -14.79
N LYS A 133 13.76 -20.72 -13.94
CA LYS A 133 15.02 -21.29 -13.48
C LYS A 133 15.94 -21.57 -14.68
N GLY A 134 17.20 -21.15 -14.56
CA GLY A 134 18.35 -21.94 -14.98
C GLY A 134 18.70 -21.95 -16.47
N GLY A 135 19.38 -20.90 -16.92
CA GLY A 135 20.24 -20.95 -18.10
C GLY A 135 21.71 -20.81 -17.71
N SER A 136 22.31 -21.83 -17.09
CA SER A 136 23.76 -21.88 -16.93
C SER A 136 24.40 -22.08 -18.30
N LEU A 137 24.71 -21.00 -19.02
CA LEU A 137 25.60 -21.07 -20.16
C LEU A 137 27.02 -21.28 -19.64
N ARG A 138 27.40 -22.56 -19.60
CA ARG A 138 28.74 -23.07 -19.44
C ARG A 138 29.74 -22.22 -20.25
N ARG A 139 30.68 -21.60 -19.54
CA ARG A 139 31.99 -21.21 -20.09
C ARG A 139 32.62 -22.44 -20.75
N ARG A 140 32.56 -22.53 -22.08
CA ARG A 140 33.51 -23.35 -22.84
C ARG A 140 34.74 -22.48 -23.07
N LYS A 141 35.77 -22.68 -22.23
CA LYS A 141 37.15 -22.35 -22.61
C LYS A 141 37.51 -23.27 -23.79
N ARG A 142 37.92 -22.68 -24.90
CA ARG A 142 38.92 -23.23 -25.80
C ARG A 142 40.01 -22.20 -25.93
#